data_AF-A0A967LCM6-F1
#
_entry.id   AF-A0A967LCM6-F1
#
_cell.length_a   1.000
_cell.length_b   1.000
_cell.length_c   1.000
_cell.angle_alpha   90.00
_cell.angle_beta   90.00
_cell.angle_gamma   90.00
#
_symmetry.space_group_name_H-M   'P 1'
#
loop_
_entity.id
_entity.type
_entity.pdbx_description
1 polymer ?
#
loop_
_entity_poly.entity_id
_entity_poly.type
_entity_poly.pdbx_seq_one_letter_code
_entity_poly.pdbx_strand_id
1 'polypeptide(L)'
;MGPGNPWGIAFDDFGQSFVIDGAGGVSYLTPGSIPAQRRLRLPRIGNPGGYCGIECLGASTLPAGMQGQFLIGDYKKNQVSRFETKEDGAGFKLEWKSPLLRSKHRNFRPIDVKVGPDGAIYVVDWYNPITCHQDDFYRHPDRDKTHGRIWRVAPKAGAITPPKLVSASIAELLDALKSSERWTRLKAKQVLANREAGEVASAVRKWSALQLGPESGRNLLEGLAVLEWIGVPDAEVLKGALGS
;
A
#
# COMPACT_ATOMS: atom_id res chain seq x y z
N MET A 1 -0.83 6.40 -20.80
CA MET A 1 0.41 6.87 -20.14
C MET A 1 0.15 6.91 -18.65
N GLY A 2 1.02 6.30 -17.87
CA GLY A 2 0.96 6.33 -16.40
C GLY A 2 1.26 7.73 -15.81
N PRO A 3 1.31 7.83 -14.47
CA PRO A 3 1.61 9.06 -13.75
C PRO A 3 2.98 9.62 -14.11
N GLY A 4 3.10 10.96 -14.15
CA GLY A 4 4.31 11.64 -14.62
C GLY A 4 5.32 11.90 -13.50
N ASN A 5 4.84 12.05 -12.26
CA ASN A 5 5.65 12.26 -11.07
C ASN A 5 5.11 11.38 -9.94
N PRO A 6 5.31 10.05 -9.99
CA PRO A 6 4.76 9.14 -8.98
C PRO A 6 5.49 9.28 -7.64
N TRP A 7 4.73 9.44 -6.55
CA TRP A 7 5.24 9.56 -5.17
C TRP A 7 4.79 8.44 -4.23
N GLY A 8 4.20 7.38 -4.79
CA GLY A 8 3.82 6.21 -4.02
C GLY A 8 2.91 5.26 -4.80
N ILE A 9 3.00 3.98 -4.46
CA ILE A 9 2.14 2.91 -4.94
C ILE A 9 1.64 2.10 -3.75
N ALA A 10 0.36 1.72 -3.77
CA ALA A 10 -0.22 0.77 -2.83
C ALA A 10 -1.16 -0.19 -3.57
N PHE A 11 -1.41 -1.33 -2.93
CA PHE A 11 -2.27 -2.38 -3.43
C PHE A 11 -3.40 -2.64 -2.43
N ASP A 12 -4.61 -2.90 -2.91
CA ASP A 12 -5.71 -3.38 -2.07
C ASP A 12 -5.52 -4.87 -1.71
N ASP A 13 -6.56 -5.54 -1.19
CA ASP A 13 -6.47 -6.96 -0.80
C ASP A 13 -6.49 -7.90 -2.01
N PHE A 14 -6.85 -7.38 -3.19
CA PHE A 14 -7.03 -8.13 -4.42
C PHE A 14 -6.03 -7.71 -5.52
N GLY A 15 -4.90 -7.11 -5.10
CA GLY A 15 -3.78 -6.79 -5.98
C GLY A 15 -4.01 -5.58 -6.89
N GLN A 16 -5.07 -4.81 -6.70
CA GLN A 16 -5.34 -3.63 -7.51
C GLN A 16 -4.35 -2.52 -7.17
N SER A 17 -3.60 -2.06 -8.18
CA SER A 17 -2.52 -1.10 -7.99
C SER A 17 -2.98 0.35 -8.14
N PHE A 18 -2.83 1.12 -7.07
CA PHE A 18 -3.13 2.55 -7.03
C PHE A 18 -1.84 3.35 -6.85
N VAL A 19 -1.61 4.30 -7.77
CA VAL A 19 -0.46 5.19 -7.73
C VAL A 19 -0.90 6.62 -7.51
N ILE A 20 -0.16 7.30 -6.64
CA ILE A 20 -0.33 8.72 -6.41
C ILE A 20 0.77 9.51 -7.12
N ASP A 21 0.40 10.67 -7.62
CA ASP A 21 1.28 11.60 -8.30
C ASP A 21 1.31 12.93 -7.53
N GLY A 22 2.52 13.45 -7.32
CA GLY A 22 2.78 14.64 -6.51
C GLY A 22 2.10 15.93 -7.00
N ALA A 23 1.62 15.92 -8.25
CA ALA A 23 0.73 16.94 -8.80
C ALA A 23 -0.44 16.34 -9.61
N GLY A 24 -0.29 15.10 -10.08
CA GLY A 24 -1.20 14.45 -11.00
C GLY A 24 -2.46 13.90 -10.35
N GLY A 25 -2.49 13.61 -9.05
CA GLY A 25 -3.66 13.02 -8.38
C GLY A 25 -3.49 11.52 -8.14
N VAL A 26 -4.57 10.74 -8.31
CA VAL A 26 -4.55 9.28 -8.10
C VAL A 26 -4.92 8.57 -9.39
N SER A 27 -4.22 7.49 -9.71
CA SER A 27 -4.44 6.65 -10.88
C SER A 27 -4.51 5.18 -10.50
N TYR A 28 -5.42 4.44 -11.12
CA TYR A 28 -5.39 2.99 -11.15
C TYR A 28 -4.47 2.56 -12.30
N LEU A 29 -3.41 1.80 -12.01
CA LEU A 29 -2.52 1.30 -13.07
C LEU A 29 -3.14 0.08 -13.74
N THR A 30 -3.16 0.10 -15.06
CA THR A 30 -3.54 -1.05 -15.89
C THR A 30 -2.31 -1.52 -16.67
N PRO A 31 -2.34 -2.71 -17.29
CA PRO A 31 -1.29 -3.14 -18.23
C PRO A 31 -1.06 -2.14 -19.38
N GLY A 32 -2.04 -1.29 -19.69
CA GLY A 32 -1.91 -0.20 -20.68
C GLY A 32 -1.16 1.05 -20.17
N SER A 33 -0.74 1.09 -18.90
CA SER A 33 0.02 2.19 -18.29
C SER A 33 1.51 2.20 -18.65
N ILE A 34 1.88 1.61 -19.79
CA ILE A 34 3.25 1.54 -20.28
C ILE A 34 3.65 2.79 -21.09
N PRO A 35 4.95 3.10 -21.18
CA PRO A 35 5.46 4.02 -22.19
C PRO A 35 5.15 3.51 -23.60
N ALA A 36 4.56 4.34 -24.45
CA ALA A 36 4.26 4.01 -25.84
C ALA A 36 4.52 5.22 -26.75
N GLN A 37 4.81 4.97 -28.04
CA GLN A 37 4.99 6.04 -29.03
C GLN A 37 3.69 6.81 -29.27
N ARG A 38 2.56 6.11 -29.38
CA ARG A 38 1.22 6.69 -29.45
C ARG A 38 0.54 6.55 -28.10
N ARG A 39 0.57 7.62 -27.30
CA ARG A 39 0.09 7.59 -25.92
C ARG A 39 -1.41 7.83 -25.87
N LEU A 40 -2.18 6.80 -25.51
CA LEU A 40 -3.52 7.02 -24.96
C LEU A 40 -3.36 7.52 -23.52
N ARG A 41 -3.94 8.67 -23.19
CA ARG A 41 -3.97 9.17 -21.81
C ARG A 41 -5.10 8.46 -21.08
N LEU A 42 -4.75 7.59 -20.14
CA LEU A 42 -5.74 6.93 -19.30
C LEU A 42 -6.30 7.95 -18.29
N PRO A 43 -7.59 7.87 -17.96
CA PRO A 43 -8.20 8.77 -16.99
C PRO A 43 -7.58 8.57 -15.61
N ARG A 44 -7.54 9.66 -14.85
CA ARG A 44 -7.24 9.63 -13.42
C ARG A 44 -8.52 9.34 -12.66
N ILE A 45 -8.38 8.72 -11.50
CA ILE A 45 -9.50 8.39 -10.62
C ILE A 45 -9.63 9.38 -9.46
N GLY A 46 -8.56 10.15 -9.19
CA GLY A 46 -8.52 11.18 -8.15
C GLY A 46 -8.01 12.54 -8.66
N ASN A 47 -8.51 13.61 -8.04
CA ASN A 47 -8.13 14.97 -8.35
C ASN A 47 -6.66 15.27 -7.98
N PRO A 48 -5.99 16.19 -8.71
CA PRO A 48 -4.70 16.76 -8.34
C PRO A 48 -4.60 17.19 -6.88
N GLY A 49 -3.40 17.02 -6.31
CA GLY A 49 -3.09 17.41 -4.93
C GLY A 49 -1.60 17.65 -4.75
N GLY A 50 -1.16 17.65 -3.50
CA GLY A 50 0.26 17.52 -3.15
C GLY A 50 0.45 16.17 -2.47
N TYR A 51 0.38 15.08 -3.22
CA TYR A 51 0.34 13.74 -2.65
C TYR A 51 1.72 13.11 -2.55
N CYS A 52 2.04 12.59 -1.36
CA CYS A 52 3.29 11.89 -1.08
C CYS A 52 3.03 10.72 -0.13
N GLY A 53 3.56 9.55 -0.48
CA GLY A 53 3.29 8.29 0.22
C GLY A 53 1.83 7.85 0.19
N ILE A 54 1.65 6.53 0.12
CA ILE A 54 0.34 5.89 0.15
C ILE A 54 0.45 4.60 0.95
N GLU A 55 -0.63 4.25 1.64
CA GLU A 55 -0.78 2.99 2.36
C GLU A 55 -2.24 2.54 2.32
N CYS A 56 -2.46 1.23 2.15
CA CYS A 56 -3.77 0.63 2.30
C CYS A 56 -3.91 0.11 3.74
N LEU A 57 -4.94 0.56 4.44
CA LEU A 57 -5.16 0.23 5.83
C LEU A 57 -5.61 -1.23 5.97
N GLY A 58 -4.93 -1.95 6.86
CA GLY A 58 -5.27 -3.32 7.20
C GLY A 58 -4.58 -3.70 8.49
N ALA A 59 -5.15 -3.21 9.59
CA ALA A 59 -4.75 -3.60 10.93
C ALA A 59 -5.96 -3.81 11.83
N SER A 60 -6.10 -4.97 12.47
CA SER A 60 -7.31 -5.32 13.26
C SER A 60 -7.63 -4.36 14.40
N THR A 61 -6.64 -3.62 14.90
CA THR A 61 -6.82 -2.57 15.91
C THR A 61 -7.48 -1.30 15.37
N LEU A 62 -7.45 -1.06 14.05
CA LEU A 62 -8.10 0.09 13.43
C LEU A 62 -9.62 -0.09 13.35
N PRO A 63 -10.40 1.01 13.39
CA PRO A 63 -11.86 0.94 13.23
C PRO A 63 -12.28 0.16 11.97
N ALA A 64 -13.37 -0.62 12.08
CA ALA A 64 -13.87 -1.43 10.96
C ALA A 64 -14.09 -0.61 9.68
N GLY A 65 -14.66 0.59 9.80
CA GLY A 65 -14.87 1.51 8.67
C GLY A 65 -13.61 2.15 8.09
N MET A 66 -12.42 1.81 8.57
CA MET A 66 -11.12 2.22 8.01
C MET A 66 -10.40 1.07 7.29
N GLN A 67 -10.84 -0.18 7.45
CA GLN A 67 -10.20 -1.33 6.79
C GLN A 67 -10.36 -1.23 5.27
N GLY A 68 -9.28 -1.48 4.53
CA GLY A 68 -9.26 -1.39 3.06
C GLY A 68 -9.25 0.04 2.50
N GLN A 69 -9.33 1.06 3.35
CA GLN A 69 -9.20 2.45 2.92
C GLN A 69 -7.74 2.84 2.75
N PHE A 70 -7.48 3.85 1.94
CA PHE A 70 -6.15 4.35 1.67
C PHE A 70 -5.88 5.64 2.42
N LEU A 71 -4.65 5.78 2.90
CA LEU A 71 -4.10 7.03 3.40
C LEU A 71 -3.06 7.59 2.43
N ILE A 72 -3.03 8.91 2.31
CA ILE A 72 -2.02 9.63 1.55
C ILE A 72 -1.56 10.86 2.32
N GLY A 73 -0.26 11.17 2.26
CA GLY A 73 0.23 12.46 2.72
C GLY A 73 -0.21 13.55 1.75
N ASP A 74 -0.99 14.53 2.20
CA ASP A 74 -1.38 15.71 1.42
C ASP A 74 -0.62 16.93 1.96
N TYR A 75 0.62 17.10 1.49
CA TYR A 75 1.52 18.11 2.01
C TYR A 75 1.02 19.52 1.73
N LYS A 76 0.30 19.75 0.62
CA LYS A 76 -0.25 21.08 0.29
C LYS A 76 -1.35 21.49 1.27
N LYS A 77 -2.20 20.55 1.69
CA LYS A 77 -3.30 20.80 2.64
C LYS A 77 -2.95 20.59 4.12
N ASN A 78 -1.70 20.26 4.43
CA ASN A 78 -1.24 19.97 5.79
C ASN A 78 -2.09 18.87 6.48
N GLN A 79 -2.39 17.80 5.75
CA GLN A 79 -3.25 16.73 6.26
C GLN A 79 -2.83 15.35 5.74
N VAL A 80 -3.27 14.31 6.44
CA VAL A 80 -3.24 12.95 5.92
C VAL A 80 -4.63 12.65 5.39
N SER A 81 -4.78 12.68 4.08
CA SER A 81 -6.06 12.46 3.41
C SER A 81 -6.40 10.97 3.39
N ARG A 82 -7.70 10.66 3.43
CA ARG A 82 -8.21 9.28 3.43
C ARG A 82 -9.24 9.12 2.33
N PHE A 83 -9.20 8.00 1.62
CA PHE A 83 -10.20 7.67 0.61
C PHE A 83 -10.47 6.17 0.58
N GLU A 84 -11.57 5.77 -0.01
CA GLU A 84 -11.82 4.38 -0.42
C GLU A 84 -12.07 4.32 -1.92
N THR A 85 -11.93 3.13 -2.49
CA THR A 85 -12.14 2.87 -3.90
C THR A 85 -13.47 2.16 -4.11
N LYS A 86 -14.18 2.51 -5.17
CA LYS A 86 -15.35 1.76 -5.64
C LYS A 86 -15.17 1.41 -7.10
N GLU A 87 -15.63 0.22 -7.48
CA GLU A 87 -15.67 -0.20 -8.87
C GLU A 87 -16.50 0.78 -9.71
N ASP A 88 -15.99 1.10 -10.89
CA ASP A 88 -16.61 2.02 -11.83
C ASP A 88 -16.25 1.60 -13.27
N GLY A 89 -17.14 0.83 -13.90
CA GLY A 89 -16.89 0.22 -15.21
C GLY A 89 -15.67 -0.70 -15.18
N ALA A 90 -14.72 -0.46 -16.08
CA ALA A 90 -13.46 -1.23 -16.16
C ALA A 90 -12.34 -0.70 -15.24
N GLY A 91 -12.68 0.15 -14.26
CA GLY A 91 -11.72 0.76 -13.35
C GLY A 91 -12.36 1.10 -12.00
N PHE A 92 -11.87 2.19 -11.40
CA PHE A 92 -12.27 2.62 -10.07
C PHE A 92 -12.57 4.11 -10.03
N LYS A 93 -13.43 4.49 -9.09
CA LYS A 93 -13.58 5.88 -8.63
C LYS A 93 -13.21 5.99 -7.16
N LEU A 94 -12.80 7.20 -6.75
CA LEU A 94 -12.47 7.48 -5.37
C LEU A 94 -13.65 8.11 -4.61
N GLU A 95 -13.84 7.66 -3.38
CA GLU A 95 -14.66 8.36 -2.40
C GLU A 95 -13.79 8.89 -1.26
N TRP A 96 -13.59 10.21 -1.27
CA TRP A 96 -12.88 10.89 -0.21
C TRP A 96 -13.63 10.81 1.11
N LYS A 97 -12.91 10.49 2.18
CA LYS A 97 -13.42 10.45 3.56
C LYS A 97 -12.80 11.58 4.37
N SER A 98 -13.29 11.76 5.59
CA SER A 98 -12.65 12.68 6.52
C SER A 98 -11.19 12.29 6.73
N PRO A 99 -10.25 13.26 6.65
CA PRO A 99 -8.83 12.99 6.77
C PRO A 99 -8.52 12.36 8.14
N LEU A 100 -7.46 11.54 8.19
CA LEU A 100 -7.00 10.95 9.45
C LEU A 100 -6.63 12.05 10.46
N LEU A 101 -5.93 13.06 9.98
CA LEU A 101 -5.56 14.24 10.76
C LEU A 101 -5.35 15.43 9.82
N ARG A 102 -5.57 16.63 10.35
CA ARG A 102 -5.25 17.90 9.70
C ARG A 102 -4.60 18.83 10.71
N SER A 103 -3.45 19.37 10.36
CA SER A 103 -2.73 20.31 11.21
C SER A 103 -3.08 21.75 10.84
N LYS A 104 -3.17 22.63 11.85
CA LYS A 104 -3.20 24.08 11.65
C LYS A 104 -1.80 24.66 11.43
N HIS A 105 -0.74 23.89 11.71
CA HIS A 105 0.63 24.34 11.56
C HIS A 105 1.08 24.22 10.11
N ARG A 106 1.41 25.36 9.46
CA ARG A 106 1.78 25.44 8.04
C ARG A 106 2.94 24.50 7.64
N ASN A 107 3.88 24.28 8.54
CA ASN A 107 5.04 23.43 8.26
C ASN A 107 4.75 21.93 8.37
N PHE A 108 3.56 21.49 8.79
CA PHE A 108 3.24 20.06 8.81
C PHE A 108 3.10 19.54 7.36
N ARG A 109 4.09 18.82 6.87
CA ARG A 109 4.20 18.33 5.49
C ARG A 109 4.33 16.81 5.51
N PRO A 110 3.21 16.06 5.60
CA PRO A 110 3.26 14.60 5.56
C PRO A 110 3.71 14.15 4.17
N ILE A 111 4.83 13.42 4.13
CA ILE A 111 5.48 12.94 2.91
C ILE A 111 5.48 11.42 2.78
N ASP A 112 5.21 10.69 3.86
CA ASP A 112 4.89 9.27 3.78
C ASP A 112 3.94 8.83 4.88
N VAL A 113 3.22 7.74 4.61
CA VAL A 113 2.34 7.06 5.57
C VAL A 113 2.47 5.56 5.39
N LYS A 114 2.58 4.82 6.51
CA LYS A 114 2.67 3.35 6.54
C LYS A 114 1.99 2.77 7.77
N VAL A 115 1.48 1.54 7.66
CA VAL A 115 1.03 0.77 8.83
C VAL A 115 2.20 -0.08 9.34
N GLY A 116 2.48 -0.01 10.63
CA GLY A 116 3.55 -0.77 11.27
C GLY A 116 3.12 -2.16 11.76
N PRO A 117 4.07 -3.00 12.21
CA PRO A 117 3.80 -4.34 12.74
C PRO A 117 2.96 -4.35 14.02
N ASP A 118 2.89 -3.22 14.70
CA ASP A 118 2.11 -3.01 15.92
C ASP A 118 0.69 -2.50 15.64
N GLY A 119 0.29 -2.42 14.36
CA GLY A 119 -1.02 -1.94 13.93
C GLY A 119 -1.20 -0.42 14.00
N ALA A 120 -0.14 0.32 14.34
CA ALA A 120 -0.15 1.78 14.35
C ALA A 120 0.11 2.35 12.94
N ILE A 121 -0.41 3.55 12.69
CA ILE A 121 -0.13 4.32 11.49
C ILE A 121 1.06 5.25 11.78
N TYR A 122 2.10 5.14 10.96
CA TYR A 122 3.29 5.98 11.01
C TYR A 122 3.20 7.04 9.91
N VAL A 123 3.40 8.30 10.26
CA VAL A 123 3.41 9.42 9.32
C VAL A 123 4.78 10.08 9.37
N VAL A 124 5.48 10.12 8.24
CA VAL A 124 6.71 10.88 8.07
C VAL A 124 6.34 12.30 7.69
N ASP A 125 6.70 13.25 8.54
CA ASP A 125 6.47 14.66 8.36
C ASP A 125 7.80 15.37 8.12
N TRP A 126 7.94 15.93 6.92
CA TRP A 126 9.14 16.67 6.52
C TRP A 126 9.34 17.95 7.33
N TYR A 127 8.28 18.46 7.97
CA TYR A 127 8.29 19.64 8.84
C TYR A 127 8.98 20.89 8.26
N ASN A 128 8.75 21.20 6.98
CA ASN A 128 9.45 22.29 6.31
C ASN A 128 8.55 23.50 5.99
N PRO A 129 8.95 24.74 6.32
CA PRO A 129 8.24 25.94 5.90
C PRO A 129 8.27 26.18 4.38
N ILE A 130 9.32 25.68 3.69
CA ILE A 130 9.57 25.92 2.26
C ILE A 130 9.54 24.58 1.51
N THR A 131 8.58 24.44 0.59
CA THR A 131 8.31 23.18 -0.09
C THR A 131 8.71 23.14 -1.56
N CYS A 132 8.89 24.30 -2.20
CA CYS A 132 9.18 24.40 -3.63
C CYS A 132 10.46 25.20 -3.88
N HIS A 133 11.09 25.00 -5.02
CA HIS A 133 12.23 25.78 -5.51
C HIS A 133 11.83 26.83 -6.57
N GLN A 134 10.56 26.82 -6.99
CA GLN A 134 10.02 27.78 -7.94
C GLN A 134 9.67 29.10 -7.24
N ASP A 135 9.10 29.02 -6.03
CA ASP A 135 8.62 30.18 -5.29
C ASP A 135 9.70 30.79 -4.36
N ASP A 136 10.70 29.98 -3.98
CA ASP A 136 11.72 30.34 -2.99
C ASP A 136 13.14 29.99 -3.46
N PHE A 137 14.11 30.85 -3.15
CA PHE A 137 15.52 30.61 -3.50
C PHE A 137 16.05 29.29 -2.91
N TYR A 138 16.92 28.59 -3.65
CA TYR A 138 17.52 27.32 -3.22
C TYR A 138 18.29 27.40 -1.89
N ARG A 139 18.84 28.57 -1.56
CA ARG A 139 19.63 28.83 -0.34
C ARG A 139 18.87 29.65 0.71
N HIS A 140 17.54 29.68 0.64
CA HIS A 140 16.75 30.41 1.63
C HIS A 140 17.06 29.90 3.05
N PRO A 141 17.34 30.78 4.03
CA PRO A 141 17.79 30.39 5.37
C PRO A 141 16.79 29.49 6.10
N ASP A 142 15.50 29.70 5.90
CA ASP A 142 14.43 28.89 6.51
C ASP A 142 14.28 27.48 5.93
N ARG A 143 15.07 27.09 4.91
CA ARG A 143 15.06 25.71 4.41
C ARG A 143 15.72 24.79 5.43
N ASP A 144 14.89 24.16 6.26
CA ASP A 144 15.35 23.15 7.19
C ASP A 144 15.82 21.89 6.42
N LYS A 145 17.03 21.42 6.74
CA LYS A 145 17.66 20.25 6.12
C LYS A 145 17.97 19.15 7.12
N THR A 146 17.69 19.37 8.40
CA THR A 146 18.17 18.55 9.50
C THR A 146 17.04 18.00 10.36
N HIS A 147 15.87 18.64 10.36
CA HIS A 147 14.74 18.21 11.17
C HIS A 147 13.60 17.63 10.33
N GLY A 148 12.90 16.70 10.97
CA GLY A 148 11.68 16.06 10.51
C GLY A 148 11.01 15.40 11.71
N ARG A 149 9.82 14.86 11.52
CA ARG A 149 9.06 14.20 12.59
C ARG A 149 8.50 12.88 12.10
N ILE A 150 8.47 11.88 12.96
CA ILE A 150 7.73 10.64 12.74
C ILE A 150 6.62 10.59 13.77
N TRP A 151 5.38 10.62 13.30
CA TRP A 151 4.20 10.49 14.16
C TRP A 151 3.79 9.03 14.21
N ARG A 152 3.57 8.50 15.41
CA ARG A 152 2.91 7.20 15.61
C ARG A 152 1.48 7.43 16.08
N VAL A 153 0.52 7.10 15.22
CA VAL A 153 -0.92 7.23 15.47
C VAL A 153 -1.48 5.84 15.74
N ALA A 154 -1.87 5.59 16.99
CA ALA A 154 -2.36 4.28 17.43
C ALA A 154 -3.77 4.38 18.04
N PRO A 155 -4.64 3.39 17.81
CA PRO A 155 -5.90 3.24 18.54
C PRO A 155 -5.66 3.12 20.05
N LYS A 156 -6.58 3.64 20.86
CA LYS A 156 -6.54 3.46 22.32
C LYS A 156 -6.75 2.01 22.77
N ALA A 157 -7.35 1.18 21.90
CA ALA A 157 -7.69 -0.22 22.17
C ALA A 157 -6.47 -1.13 22.39
N GLY A 158 -5.26 -0.67 22.03
CA GLY A 158 -4.02 -1.41 22.23
C GLY A 158 -3.22 -1.56 20.94
N ALA A 159 -2.05 -2.20 21.08
CA ALA A 159 -1.15 -2.51 19.97
C ALA A 159 -1.18 -4.00 19.65
N ILE A 160 -0.94 -4.33 18.38
CA ILE A 160 -0.75 -5.70 17.92
C ILE A 160 0.64 -6.17 18.33
N THR A 161 0.77 -7.44 18.72
CA THR A 161 2.10 -8.03 18.96
C THR A 161 2.75 -8.37 17.61
N PRO A 162 3.93 -7.82 17.28
CA PRO A 162 4.62 -8.14 16.04
C PRO A 162 4.91 -9.64 15.91
N PRO A 163 4.60 -10.28 14.76
CA PRO A 163 4.88 -11.70 14.56
C PRO A 163 6.38 -11.95 14.35
N LYS A 164 6.87 -13.10 14.83
CA LYS A 164 8.25 -13.56 14.63
C LYS A 164 8.39 -14.32 13.31
N LEU A 165 8.52 -13.60 12.20
CA LEU A 165 8.50 -14.20 10.86
C LEU A 165 9.85 -14.74 10.39
N VAL A 166 10.96 -14.10 10.74
CA VAL A 166 12.29 -14.44 10.18
C VAL A 166 12.70 -15.88 10.50
N SER A 167 12.48 -16.31 11.73
CA SER A 167 12.81 -17.67 12.20
C SER A 167 11.70 -18.70 11.97
N ALA A 168 10.55 -18.29 11.42
CA ALA A 168 9.42 -19.17 11.20
C ALA A 168 9.72 -20.19 10.09
N SER A 169 9.09 -21.36 10.18
CA SER A 169 9.07 -22.38 9.14
C SER A 169 8.25 -21.93 7.93
N ILE A 170 8.44 -22.58 6.78
CA ILE A 170 7.63 -22.31 5.57
C ILE A 170 6.14 -22.50 5.86
N ALA A 171 5.76 -23.51 6.65
CA ALA A 171 4.36 -23.77 7.00
C ALA A 171 3.75 -22.62 7.83
N GLU A 172 4.48 -22.13 8.84
CA GLU A 172 4.03 -21.00 9.67
C GLU A 172 3.94 -19.69 8.85
N LEU A 173 4.89 -19.48 7.92
CA LEU A 173 4.85 -18.33 7.01
C LEU A 173 3.65 -18.37 6.07
N LEU A 174 3.30 -19.55 5.55
CA LEU A 174 2.10 -19.73 4.72
C LEU A 174 0.82 -19.51 5.53
N ASP A 175 0.78 -19.91 6.79
CA ASP A 175 -0.36 -19.60 7.65
C ASP A 175 -0.47 -18.10 7.94
N ALA A 176 0.66 -17.40 8.10
CA ALA A 176 0.70 -15.95 8.25
C ALA A 176 0.11 -15.18 7.05
N LEU A 177 0.03 -15.79 5.86
CA LEU A 177 -0.66 -15.21 4.71
C LEU A 177 -2.18 -15.10 4.90
N LYS A 178 -2.76 -15.80 5.88
CA LYS A 178 -4.19 -15.68 6.23
C LYS A 178 -4.48 -14.52 7.18
N SER A 179 -3.44 -13.87 7.71
CA SER A 179 -3.57 -12.83 8.72
C SER A 179 -4.44 -11.66 8.24
N SER A 180 -5.27 -11.13 9.14
CA SER A 180 -5.97 -9.85 8.95
C SER A 180 -5.00 -8.68 8.75
N GLU A 181 -3.78 -8.79 9.28
CA GLU A 181 -2.79 -7.73 9.27
C GLU A 181 -2.06 -7.70 7.92
N ARG A 182 -2.27 -6.64 7.13
CA ARG A 182 -1.60 -6.45 5.83
C ARG A 182 -0.09 -6.49 5.95
N TRP A 183 0.44 -5.87 7.00
CA TRP A 183 1.88 -5.87 7.29
C TRP A 183 2.42 -7.29 7.44
N THR A 184 1.74 -8.14 8.22
CA THR A 184 2.13 -9.53 8.45
C THR A 184 2.16 -10.32 7.16
N ARG A 185 1.11 -10.22 6.33
CA ARG A 185 1.07 -10.91 5.04
C ARG A 185 2.20 -10.47 4.13
N LEU A 186 2.41 -9.16 3.98
CA LEU A 186 3.48 -8.62 3.14
C LEU A 186 4.86 -9.11 3.60
N LYS A 187 5.14 -9.07 4.91
CA LYS A 187 6.44 -9.51 5.44
C LYS A 187 6.62 -11.02 5.39
N ALA A 188 5.57 -11.81 5.59
CA ALA A 188 5.64 -13.26 5.41
C ALA A 188 6.02 -13.61 3.96
N LYS A 189 5.42 -12.95 2.96
CA LYS A 189 5.82 -13.09 1.55
C LYS A 189 7.28 -12.73 1.30
N GLN A 190 7.77 -11.64 1.91
CA GLN A 190 9.18 -11.23 1.77
C GLN A 190 10.13 -12.27 2.36
N VAL A 191 9.78 -12.88 3.50
CA VAL A 191 10.60 -13.94 4.09
C VAL A 191 10.55 -15.20 3.22
N LEU A 192 9.37 -15.62 2.74
CA LEU A 192 9.21 -16.75 1.81
C LEU A 192 10.03 -16.57 0.54
N ALA A 193 10.05 -15.37 -0.04
CA ALA A 193 10.81 -15.07 -1.25
C ALA A 193 12.34 -15.18 -1.08
N ASN A 194 12.83 -15.19 0.16
CA ASN A 194 14.25 -15.39 0.48
C ASN A 194 14.58 -16.84 0.89
N ARG A 195 13.62 -17.79 0.79
CA ARG A 195 13.86 -19.22 1.01
C ARG A 195 14.15 -19.93 -0.31
N GLU A 196 14.51 -21.21 -0.23
CA GLU A 196 14.71 -22.05 -1.41
C GLU A 196 13.41 -22.16 -2.21
N ALA A 197 13.47 -21.82 -3.50
CA ALA A 197 12.29 -21.62 -4.33
C ALA A 197 11.51 -22.93 -4.60
N GLY A 198 12.19 -24.06 -4.76
CA GLY A 198 11.57 -25.37 -4.97
C GLY A 198 10.76 -25.86 -3.76
N GLU A 199 11.31 -25.70 -2.56
CA GLU A 199 10.66 -25.98 -1.28
C GLU A 199 9.43 -25.09 -1.08
N VAL A 200 9.56 -23.78 -1.32
CA VAL A 200 8.45 -22.83 -1.20
C VAL A 200 7.36 -23.14 -2.22
N ALA A 201 7.70 -23.33 -3.50
CA ALA A 201 6.72 -23.64 -4.54
C ALA A 201 5.94 -24.93 -4.22
N SER A 202 6.63 -25.97 -3.78
CA SER A 202 6.03 -27.24 -3.37
C SER A 202 5.09 -27.05 -2.17
N ALA A 203 5.47 -26.23 -1.19
CA ALA A 203 4.67 -25.94 -0.02
C ALA A 203 3.44 -25.07 -0.35
N VAL A 204 3.60 -24.04 -1.19
CA VAL A 204 2.51 -23.18 -1.65
C VAL A 204 1.47 -24.01 -2.40
N ARG A 205 1.88 -24.90 -3.32
CA ARG A 205 0.94 -25.76 -4.05
C ARG A 205 0.07 -26.60 -3.11
N LYS A 206 0.70 -27.24 -2.12
CA LYS A 206 -0.02 -28.06 -1.11
C LYS A 206 -0.94 -27.19 -0.25
N TRP A 207 -0.47 -26.03 0.19
CA TRP A 207 -1.25 -25.10 1.01
C TRP A 207 -2.45 -24.53 0.25
N SER A 208 -2.27 -24.13 -1.00
CA SER A 208 -3.33 -23.58 -1.87
C SER A 208 -4.46 -24.57 -2.12
N ALA A 209 -4.18 -25.87 -2.24
CA ALA A 209 -5.22 -26.89 -2.36
C ALA A 209 -6.16 -26.94 -1.14
N LEU A 210 -5.68 -26.54 0.04
CA LEU A 210 -6.48 -26.43 1.27
C LEU A 210 -7.25 -25.11 1.38
N GLN A 211 -7.02 -24.18 0.45
CA GLN A 211 -7.68 -22.86 0.39
C GLN A 211 -8.73 -22.81 -0.73
N LEU A 212 -9.25 -23.94 -1.19
CA LEU A 212 -10.33 -23.96 -2.18
C LEU A 212 -11.67 -23.72 -1.48
N GLY A 213 -12.26 -22.55 -1.68
CA GLY A 213 -13.55 -22.17 -1.11
C GLY A 213 -13.93 -20.71 -1.39
N PRO A 214 -15.22 -20.35 -1.28
CA PRO A 214 -15.73 -19.04 -1.69
C PRO A 214 -15.11 -17.86 -0.93
N GLU A 215 -14.68 -18.05 0.32
CA GLU A 215 -14.04 -17.01 1.14
C GLU A 215 -12.50 -16.98 1.01
N SER A 216 -11.92 -17.88 0.22
CA SER A 216 -10.47 -18.10 0.19
C SER A 216 -9.75 -17.45 -0.99
N GLY A 217 -10.47 -16.74 -1.87
CA GLY A 217 -9.89 -16.11 -3.07
C GLY A 217 -8.71 -15.18 -2.76
N ARG A 218 -8.78 -14.42 -1.66
CA ARG A 218 -7.65 -13.59 -1.19
C ARG A 218 -6.44 -14.44 -0.82
N ASN A 219 -6.63 -15.54 -0.09
CA ASN A 219 -5.53 -16.41 0.34
C ASN A 219 -4.84 -17.05 -0.89
N LEU A 220 -5.61 -17.49 -1.88
CA LEU A 220 -5.06 -18.01 -3.13
C LEU A 220 -4.26 -16.94 -3.89
N LEU A 221 -4.74 -15.69 -3.91
CA LEU A 221 -3.99 -14.57 -4.49
C LEU A 221 -2.67 -14.31 -3.74
N GLU A 222 -2.64 -14.40 -2.41
CA GLU A 222 -1.40 -14.29 -1.63
C GLU A 222 -0.41 -15.41 -2.01
N GLY A 223 -0.90 -16.64 -2.20
CA GLY A 223 -0.09 -17.76 -2.68
C GLY A 223 0.46 -17.55 -4.08
N LEU A 224 -0.36 -17.06 -5.02
CA LEU A 224 0.08 -16.68 -6.36
C LEU A 224 1.14 -15.58 -6.34
N ALA A 225 0.97 -14.57 -5.47
CA ALA A 225 1.95 -13.51 -5.30
C ALA A 225 3.30 -14.06 -4.80
N VAL A 226 3.31 -15.05 -3.90
CA VAL A 226 4.56 -15.71 -3.47
C VAL A 226 5.24 -16.41 -4.64
N LEU A 227 4.49 -17.18 -5.42
CA LEU A 227 5.01 -17.91 -6.59
C LEU A 227 5.62 -16.97 -7.64
N GLU A 228 4.97 -15.84 -7.87
CA GLU A 228 5.51 -14.79 -8.74
C GLU A 228 6.81 -14.19 -8.18
N TRP A 229 6.86 -13.92 -6.86
CA TRP A 229 8.06 -13.32 -6.22
C TRP A 229 9.29 -14.23 -6.25
N ILE A 230 9.10 -15.55 -6.24
CA ILE A 230 10.19 -16.52 -6.38
C ILE A 230 10.45 -16.91 -7.85
N GLY A 231 9.69 -16.38 -8.80
CA GLY A 231 9.84 -16.66 -10.23
C GLY A 231 9.44 -18.09 -10.65
N VAL A 232 8.54 -18.74 -9.89
CA VAL A 232 8.07 -20.11 -10.16
C VAL A 232 6.53 -20.10 -10.29
N PRO A 233 5.98 -19.58 -11.41
CA PRO A 233 4.54 -19.57 -11.62
C PRO A 233 3.97 -21.00 -11.66
N ASP A 234 2.76 -21.16 -11.12
CA ASP A 234 2.10 -22.47 -11.00
C ASP A 234 0.70 -22.43 -11.63
N ALA A 235 0.55 -23.16 -12.74
CA ALA A 235 -0.70 -23.20 -13.49
C ALA A 235 -1.87 -23.83 -12.70
N GLU A 236 -1.60 -24.79 -11.81
CA GLU A 236 -2.65 -25.45 -11.04
C GLU A 236 -3.17 -24.54 -9.93
N VAL A 237 -2.27 -23.82 -9.25
CA VAL A 237 -2.68 -22.79 -8.28
C VAL A 237 -3.46 -21.67 -8.97
N LEU A 238 -3.02 -21.25 -10.17
CA LEU A 238 -3.71 -20.21 -10.94
C LEU A 238 -5.13 -20.63 -11.35
N LYS A 239 -5.30 -21.85 -11.87
CA LYS A 239 -6.64 -22.39 -12.19
C LYS A 239 -7.53 -22.43 -10.95
N GLY A 240 -7.00 -22.84 -9.80
CA GLY A 240 -7.74 -22.84 -8.54
C GLY A 240 -8.20 -21.45 -8.11
N ALA A 241 -7.37 -20.42 -8.32
CA ALA A 241 -7.70 -19.04 -7.96
C ALA A 241 -8.74 -18.38 -8.89
N LEU A 242 -8.79 -18.76 -10.16
CA LEU A 242 -9.73 -18.18 -11.14
C LEU A 242 -11.17 -18.67 -10.94
N GLY A 243 -11.39 -19.70 -10.13
CA GLY A 243 -12.67 -20.41 -10.05
C GLY A 243 -12.90 -21.18 -11.36
N SER A 244 -13.07 -22.49 -11.24
CA SER A 244 -13.60 -23.31 -12.35
C SER A 244 -15.08 -23.00 -12.58
#